data_AF-A0A1F6ZBF6-F1
#
_entry.id   AF-A0A1F6ZBF6-F1
#
_cell.length_a   1.000
_cell.length_b   1.000
_cell.length_c   1.000
_cell.angle_alpha   90.00
_cell.angle_beta   90.00
_cell.angle_gamma   90.00
#
_symmetry.space_group_name_H-M   'P 1'
#
loop_
_entity.id
_entity.type
_entity.pdbx_description
1 polymer ?
#
loop_
_entity_poly.entity_id
_entity_poly.type
_entity_poly.pdbx_seq_one_letter_code
_entity_poly.pdbx_strand_id
1 'polypeptide(L)'
;MSLFQSIALLFALFMLYVVNIHRRKLALSRVEQLSWYSLWISFVVVSLFPTLLLGITDLINFSRVFDLLVVASLMLLTILVVTNYFLQKENKRKLEQVIRELSIQEAGNARK
;
A
#
# COMPACT_ATOMS: atom_id res chain seq x y z
N MET A 1 1.38 -3.13 28.84
CA MET A 1 1.50 -2.56 27.49
C MET A 1 2.83 -1.87 27.39
N SER A 2 3.73 -2.36 26.54
CA SER A 2 5.00 -1.66 26.30
C SER A 2 4.72 -0.36 25.54
N LEU A 3 5.56 0.67 25.69
CA LEU A 3 5.45 1.94 24.94
C LEU A 3 5.29 1.71 23.43
N PHE A 4 6.00 0.70 22.91
CA PHE A 4 5.92 0.30 21.51
C PHE A 4 4.53 -0.18 21.08
N GLN A 5 3.84 -0.97 21.91
CA GLN A 5 2.48 -1.44 21.61
C GLN A 5 1.49 -0.28 21.58
N SER A 6 1.60 0.66 22.51
CA SER A 6 0.73 1.84 22.55
C SER A 6 0.91 2.72 21.31
N ILE A 7 2.16 2.96 20.89
CA ILE A 7 2.46 3.74 19.68
C ILE A 7 1.98 3.01 18.42
N ALA A 8 2.24 1.69 18.32
CA ALA A 8 1.80 0.88 17.19
C ALA A 8 0.28 0.83 17.05
N LEU A 9 -0.45 0.73 18.17
CA LEU A 9 -1.91 0.75 18.18
C LEU A 9 -2.47 2.10 17.73
N LEU A 10 -1.94 3.20 18.26
CA LEU A 10 -2.33 4.56 17.83
C LEU A 10 -2.06 4.77 16.34
N PHE A 11 -0.91 4.32 15.85
CA PHE A 11 -0.55 4.39 14.44
C PHE A 11 -1.52 3.58 13.57
N ALA A 12 -1.86 2.35 13.97
CA ALA A 12 -2.78 1.52 13.22
C ALA A 12 -4.20 2.13 13.17
N LEU A 13 -4.69 2.68 14.28
CA LEU A 13 -5.96 3.41 14.32
C LEU A 13 -5.95 4.64 13.42
N PHE A 14 -4.85 5.40 13.43
CA PHE A 14 -4.65 6.52 12.52
C PHE A 14 -4.70 6.07 11.05
N MET A 15 -4.03 4.98 10.71
CA MET A 15 -4.03 4.46 9.34
C MET A 15 -5.41 3.93 8.90
N LEU A 16 -6.16 3.28 9.78
CA LEU A 16 -7.56 2.91 9.53
C LEU A 16 -8.43 4.14 9.23
N TYR A 17 -8.20 5.24 9.95
CA TYR A 17 -8.87 6.52 9.70
C TYR A 17 -8.48 7.12 8.35
N VAL A 18 -7.18 7.08 7.98
CA VAL A 18 -6.69 7.53 6.66
C VAL A 18 -7.35 6.75 5.53
N VAL A 19 -7.48 5.42 5.65
CA VAL A 19 -8.18 4.58 4.67
C VAL A 19 -9.63 5.02 4.51
N ASN A 20 -10.31 5.35 5.62
CA ASN A 20 -11.70 5.82 5.60
C ASN A 20 -11.87 7.20 4.95
N ILE A 21 -10.91 8.12 5.12
CA ILE A 21 -10.91 9.42 4.41
C ILE A 21 -10.74 9.19 2.91
N HIS A 22 -9.74 8.41 2.52
CA HIS A 22 -9.42 8.20 1.11
C HIS A 22 -10.50 7.40 0.37
N ARG A 23 -11.29 6.57 1.09
CA ARG A 23 -12.51 5.95 0.56
C ARG A 23 -13.45 6.95 -0.10
N ARG A 24 -13.66 8.12 0.52
CA ARG A 24 -14.58 9.14 -0.01
C ARG A 24 -13.98 9.96 -1.13
N LYS A 25 -12.65 10.06 -1.22
CA LYS A 25 -11.96 11.01 -2.10
C LYS A 25 -11.41 10.38 -3.39
N LEU A 26 -11.08 9.09 -3.38
CA LEU A 26 -10.40 8.40 -4.50
C LEU A 26 -11.25 7.34 -5.20
N ALA A 27 -12.54 7.19 -4.84
CA ALA A 27 -13.41 6.13 -5.38
C ALA A 27 -12.77 4.73 -5.33
N LEU A 28 -12.05 4.44 -4.24
CA LEU A 28 -11.38 3.15 -4.04
C LEU A 28 -12.36 2.00 -4.24
N SER A 29 -11.93 0.97 -4.96
CA SER A 29 -12.73 -0.24 -5.14
C SER A 29 -12.96 -0.91 -3.78
N ARG A 30 -14.11 -1.56 -3.61
CA ARG A 30 -14.44 -2.29 -2.36
C ARG A 30 -13.35 -3.32 -2.02
N VAL A 31 -12.71 -3.92 -3.02
CA VAL A 31 -11.62 -4.88 -2.85
C VAL A 31 -10.38 -4.23 -2.27
N GLU A 32 -9.97 -3.08 -2.79
CA GLU A 32 -8.79 -2.34 -2.30
C GLU A 32 -8.99 -1.89 -0.85
N GLN A 33 -10.20 -1.43 -0.53
CA GLN A 33 -10.56 -1.05 0.82
C GLN A 33 -10.46 -2.22 1.80
N LEU A 34 -10.99 -3.39 1.43
CA LEU A 34 -10.89 -4.62 2.24
C LEU A 34 -9.44 -5.05 2.43
N SER A 35 -8.61 -4.97 1.39
CA SER A 35 -7.18 -5.29 1.48
C SER A 35 -6.46 -4.40 2.47
N TRP A 36 -6.70 -3.08 2.43
CA TRP A 36 -6.10 -2.15 3.39
C TRP A 36 -6.59 -2.38 4.81
N TYR A 37 -7.89 -2.63 5.01
CA TYR A 37 -8.39 -2.97 6.34
C TYR A 37 -7.81 -4.26 6.87
N SER A 38 -7.73 -5.31 6.05
CA SER A 38 -7.12 -6.58 6.44
C SER A 38 -5.66 -6.39 6.86
N LEU A 39 -4.90 -5.57 6.12
CA LEU A 39 -3.50 -5.27 6.45
C LEU A 39 -3.39 -4.58 7.81
N TRP A 40 -4.15 -3.52 8.06
CA TRP A 40 -4.07 -2.77 9.32
C TRP A 40 -4.62 -3.57 10.51
N ILE A 41 -5.69 -4.33 10.32
CA ILE A 41 -6.23 -5.24 11.35
C ILE A 41 -5.20 -6.32 11.68
N SER A 42 -4.59 -6.95 10.67
CA SER A 42 -3.51 -7.93 10.88
C SER A 42 -2.34 -7.32 11.65
N PHE A 43 -1.96 -6.08 11.35
CA PHE A 43 -0.91 -5.36 12.05
C PHE A 43 -1.26 -5.13 13.54
N VAL A 44 -2.50 -4.75 13.84
CA VAL A 44 -2.99 -4.61 15.23
C VAL A 44 -2.90 -5.93 15.98
N VAL A 45 -3.39 -7.03 15.37
CA VAL A 45 -3.38 -8.36 15.99
C VAL A 45 -1.95 -8.80 16.31
N VAL A 46 -1.04 -8.65 15.35
CA VAL A 46 0.38 -8.99 15.52
C VAL A 46 1.06 -8.11 16.58
N SER A 47 0.72 -6.83 16.66
CA SER A 47 1.29 -5.91 17.66
C SER A 47 0.84 -6.25 19.09
N LEU A 48 -0.44 -6.62 19.26
CA LEU A 48 -1.01 -7.00 20.55
C LEU A 48 -0.58 -8.41 20.99
N PHE A 49 -0.42 -9.33 20.05
CA PHE A 49 -0.09 -10.73 20.29
C PHE A 49 1.18 -11.15 19.54
N PRO A 50 2.36 -10.62 19.91
CA PRO A 50 3.63 -10.98 19.25
C PRO A 50 3.98 -12.47 19.45
N THR A 51 3.39 -13.12 20.45
CA THR A 51 3.56 -14.56 20.73
C THR A 51 3.08 -15.46 19.61
N LEU A 52 2.12 -15.02 18.78
CA LEU A 52 1.65 -15.77 17.61
C LEU A 52 2.74 -15.98 16.56
N LEU A 53 3.73 -15.08 16.52
CA LEU A 53 4.83 -15.12 15.56
C LEU A 53 6.07 -15.80 16.10
N LEU A 54 6.12 -16.19 17.38
CA LEU A 54 7.31 -16.82 17.98
C LEU A 54 7.68 -18.14 17.27
N GLY A 55 6.69 -18.96 16.93
CA GLY A 55 6.94 -20.20 16.18
C GLY A 55 7.47 -19.98 14.76
N ILE A 56 7.23 -18.80 14.18
CA ILE A 56 7.74 -18.43 12.84
C ILE A 56 9.14 -17.80 12.96
N THR A 57 9.39 -16.99 13.99
CA THR A 57 10.72 -16.40 14.22
C THR A 57 11.77 -17.44 14.52
N ASP A 58 11.41 -18.50 15.25
CA ASP A 58 12.33 -19.61 15.56
C ASP A 58 12.70 -20.40 14.29
N LEU A 59 11.75 -20.54 13.34
CA LEU A 59 11.98 -21.22 12.08
C LEU A 59 12.94 -20.46 11.15
N ILE A 60 12.86 -19.12 11.18
CA ILE A 60 13.60 -18.22 10.28
C ILE A 60 14.87 -17.66 10.98
N ASN A 61 15.18 -18.11 12.20
CA ASN A 61 16.30 -17.64 13.02
C ASN A 61 16.30 -16.12 13.29
N PHE A 62 15.11 -15.50 13.36
CA PHE A 62 15.01 -14.10 13.77
C PHE A 62 15.07 -14.02 15.30
N SER A 63 16.03 -13.25 15.81
CA SER A 63 16.19 -13.03 17.25
C SER A 63 15.01 -12.30 17.90
N ARG A 64 14.26 -11.52 17.11
CA ARG A 64 13.12 -10.72 17.59
C ARG A 64 12.00 -10.70 16.55
N VAL A 65 10.76 -10.79 17.03
CA VAL A 65 9.53 -10.62 16.21
C VAL A 65 9.53 -9.29 15.46
N PHE A 66 10.08 -8.24 16.09
CA PHE A 66 10.18 -6.92 15.48
C PHE A 66 11.00 -6.94 14.18
N ASP A 67 12.12 -7.67 14.13
CA ASP A 67 13.00 -7.69 12.97
C ASP A 67 12.29 -8.35 11.78
N LEU A 68 11.54 -9.42 12.04
CA LEU A 68 10.69 -10.08 11.05
C LEU A 68 9.63 -9.12 10.48
N LEU A 69 9.00 -8.31 11.34
CA LEU A 69 8.00 -7.32 10.90
C LEU A 69 8.62 -6.21 10.06
N VAL A 70 9.81 -5.74 10.41
CA VAL A 70 10.52 -4.72 9.63
C VAL A 70 10.88 -5.26 8.25
N VAL A 71 11.45 -6.46 8.17
CA VAL A 71 11.80 -7.09 6.89
C VAL A 71 10.54 -7.32 6.03
N ALA A 72 9.48 -7.87 6.61
CA ALA A 72 8.21 -8.08 5.89
C ALA A 72 7.61 -6.76 5.39
N SER A 73 7.66 -5.70 6.21
CA SER A 73 7.16 -4.38 5.83
C SER A 73 7.98 -3.78 4.69
N LEU A 74 9.31 -3.91 4.73
CA LEU A 74 10.19 -3.47 3.65
C LEU A 74 9.91 -4.23 2.35
N MET A 75 9.75 -5.56 2.41
CA MET A 75 9.41 -6.36 1.24
C MET A 75 8.09 -5.91 0.61
N LEU A 76 7.04 -5.74 1.43
CA LEU A 76 5.73 -5.26 0.96
C LEU A 76 5.82 -3.86 0.37
N LEU A 77 6.53 -2.93 1.03
CA LEU A 77 6.73 -1.58 0.53
C LEU A 77 7.47 -1.57 -0.81
N THR A 78 8.53 -2.36 -0.96
CA THR A 78 9.26 -2.47 -2.22
C THR A 78 8.36 -2.95 -3.33
N ILE A 79 7.55 -3.99 -3.11
CA ILE A 79 6.60 -4.50 -4.11
C ILE A 79 5.60 -3.41 -4.51
N LEU A 80 5.03 -2.70 -3.53
CA LEU A 80 4.08 -1.63 -3.79
C LEU A 80 4.70 -0.47 -4.58
N VAL A 81 5.89 -0.02 -4.20
CA VAL A 81 6.61 1.07 -4.88
C VAL A 81 6.97 0.68 -6.30
N VAL A 82 7.49 -0.53 -6.50
CA VAL A 82 7.86 -1.04 -7.83
C VAL A 82 6.63 -1.18 -8.73
N THR A 83 5.54 -1.74 -8.21
CA THR A 83 4.27 -1.87 -8.94
C THR A 83 3.70 -0.50 -9.30
N ASN A 84 3.74 0.45 -8.36
CA ASN A 84 3.30 1.82 -8.58
C ASN A 84 4.14 2.51 -9.67
N TYR A 85 5.47 2.34 -9.65
CA TYR A 85 6.36 2.87 -10.67
C TYR A 85 6.01 2.35 -12.07
N PHE A 86 5.79 1.04 -12.21
CA PHE A 86 5.41 0.46 -13.49
C PHE A 86 4.05 0.97 -13.98
N LEU A 87 3.06 1.03 -13.09
CA LEU A 87 1.73 1.56 -13.41
C LEU A 87 1.80 3.03 -13.84
N GLN A 88 2.60 3.84 -13.15
CA GLN A 88 2.77 5.25 -13.49
C GLN A 88 3.47 5.42 -14.84
N LYS A 89 4.47 4.58 -15.15
CA LYS A 89 5.16 4.58 -16.44
C LYS A 89 4.23 4.19 -17.58
N GLU A 90 3.36 3.20 -17.37
CA GLU A 90 2.35 2.81 -18.35
C GLU A 90 1.31 3.92 -18.58
N ASN A 91 0.80 4.52 -17.51
CA ASN A 91 -0.14 5.63 -17.58
C ASN A 91 0.44 6.83 -18.32
N LYS A 92 1.73 7.15 -18.10
CA LYS A 92 2.43 8.20 -18.85
C LYS A 92 2.44 7.91 -20.35
N ARG A 93 2.77 6.68 -20.76
CA ARG A 93 2.79 6.29 -22.18
C ARG A 93 1.41 6.37 -22.82
N LYS A 94 0.36 5.90 -22.13
CA LYS A 94 -1.02 5.99 -22.61
C LYS A 94 -1.46 7.44 -22.79
N LEU A 95 -1.12 8.30 -21.84
CA LEU A 95 -1.43 9.73 -21.92
C LEU A 95 -0.72 10.40 -23.10
N GLU A 96 0.56 10.09 -23.33
CA GLU A 96 1.32 10.58 -24.50
C GLU A 96 0.68 10.15 -25.82
N GLN A 97 0.20 8.90 -25.92
CA GLN A 97 -0.50 8.40 -27.10
C GLN A 97 -1.81 9.15 -27.34
N VAL A 98 -2.63 9.32 -26.31
CA VAL A 98 -3.90 10.06 -26.40
C VAL A 98 -3.67 11.51 -26.83
N ILE A 99 -2.71 12.21 -26.23
CA ILE A 99 -2.38 13.58 -26.60
C ILE A 99 -1.90 13.65 -28.06
N ARG A 100 -1.06 12.70 -28.50
CA ARG A 100 -0.58 12.64 -29.88
C ARG A 100 -1.72 12.45 -30.88
N GLU A 101 -2.65 11.54 -30.61
CA GLU A 101 -3.81 11.30 -31.46
C GLU A 101 -4.69 12.55 -31.55
N LEU A 102 -4.95 13.21 -30.42
CA LEU A 102 -5.72 14.46 -30.38
C LEU A 102 -5.06 15.57 -31.21
N SER A 103 -3.74 15.77 -31.08
CA SER A 103 -3.02 16.79 -31.85
C SER A 103 -3.02 16.51 -33.35
N ILE A 104 -2.93 15.24 -33.77
CA ILE A 104 -2.99 14.87 -35.20
C ILE A 104 -4.39 15.12 -35.76
N GLN A 105 -5.45 14.79 -35.01
CA GLN A 105 -6.83 15.05 -35.42
C GLN A 105 -7.11 16.56 -35.57
N GLU A 106 -6.63 17.37 -34.62
CA GLU A 106 -6.81 18.82 -34.65
C GLU A 106 -6.05 19.47 -35.82
N ALA A 107 -4.81 19.05 -36.07
CA ALA A 107 -4.04 19.51 -37.23
C ALA A 107 -4.65 19.08 -38.57
N GLY A 108 -5.30 17.91 -38.62
CA GLY A 108 -6.02 17.42 -39.80
C GLY A 108 -7.31 18.22 -40.07
N ASN A 109 -8.03 18.61 -39.03
CA ASN A 109 -9.24 19.43 -39.15
C ASN A 109 -8.93 20.88 -39.53
N ALA A 110 -7.80 21.44 -39.10
CA ALA A 110 -7.38 22.81 -39.46
C ALA A 110 -6.93 22.96 -40.92
N ARG A 111 -6.71 21.84 -41.64
CA ARG A 111 -6.31 21.81 -43.07
C ARG A 111 -7.47 21.63 -44.05
N LYS A 112 -8.68 21.36 -43.57
CA LYS A 112 -9.92 21.28 -44.38
C LYS A 112 -10.65 22.62 -44.32
#